data_AF-A0A2N7S4M8-F1
#
_entry.id   AF-A0A2N7S4M8-F1
#
_cell.length_a   1.000
_cell.length_b   1.000
_cell.length_c   1.000
_cell.angle_alpha   90.00
_cell.angle_beta   90.00
_cell.angle_gamma   90.00
#
_symmetry.space_group_name_H-M   'P 1'
#
loop_
_entity.id
_entity.type
_entity.pdbx_description
1 polymer ?
#
loop_
_entity_poly.entity_id
_entity_poly.type
_entity_poly.pdbx_seq_one_letter_code
_entity_poly.pdbx_strand_id
1 'polypeptide(L)'
;MPGRLVRSQTALRVAELLGSREGRRHLGNYGWTQGMPVVMTQPLEPLDDVMGLVSVHRRPVLVAMVETQTDELKFLHISEPSPVLEVVRPSAPRTKIKDLFDEAEQNGMTSFRVKYWQYSAVAHAVPAFNTELLAGKYAAQHPGSSS
;
A
#
# COMPACT_ATOMS: atom_id res chain seq x y z
N MET A 1 29.28 15.74 -10.30
CA MET A 1 29.38 14.28 -10.09
C MET A 1 28.08 13.64 -10.58
N PRO A 2 28.10 12.73 -11.57
CA PRO A 2 26.92 12.01 -12.00
C PRO A 2 26.70 10.75 -11.13
N GLY A 3 25.46 10.46 -10.75
CA GLY A 3 25.02 9.07 -10.55
C GLY A 3 24.84 8.53 -9.12
N ARG A 4 24.69 9.34 -8.06
CA ARG A 4 24.07 8.80 -6.82
C ARG A 4 22.56 8.82 -7.03
N LEU A 5 21.97 7.69 -7.41
CA LEU A 5 20.53 7.46 -7.35
C LEU A 5 20.11 7.65 -5.88
N VAL A 6 19.66 8.85 -5.53
CA VAL A 6 19.05 9.11 -4.22
C VAL A 6 17.76 8.31 -4.22
N ARG A 7 17.74 7.20 -3.47
CA ARG A 7 16.51 6.45 -3.25
C ARG A 7 15.50 7.40 -2.60
N SER A 8 14.29 7.45 -3.14
CA SER A 8 13.22 8.23 -2.51
C SER A 8 13.00 7.75 -1.07
N GLN A 9 12.51 8.65 -0.21
CA GLN A 9 12.20 8.31 1.18
C GLN A 9 11.23 7.12 1.26
N THR A 10 10.23 7.07 0.37
CA THR A 10 9.33 5.91 0.23
C THR A 10 10.11 4.62 -0.02
N ALA A 11 11.08 4.62 -0.94
CA ALA A 11 11.86 3.43 -1.25
C ALA A 11 12.72 2.95 -0.06
N LEU A 12 13.29 3.87 0.70
CA LEU A 12 14.05 3.52 1.91
C LEU A 12 13.16 2.86 2.96
N ARG A 13 11.99 3.45 3.24
CA ARG A 13 11.09 2.92 4.28
C ARG A 13 10.40 1.62 3.87
N VAL A 14 10.04 1.47 2.60
CA VAL A 14 9.56 0.19 2.04
C VAL A 14 10.62 -0.89 2.21
N ALA A 15 11.89 -0.58 1.88
CA ALA A 15 12.99 -1.53 2.02
C ALA A 15 13.25 -1.92 3.48
N GLU A 16 13.17 -0.97 4.41
CA GLU A 16 13.29 -1.22 5.85
C GLU A 16 12.17 -2.14 6.34
N LEU A 17 10.91 -1.83 6.02
CA LEU A 17 9.76 -2.62 6.43
C LEU A 17 9.84 -4.06 5.90
N LEU A 18 10.09 -4.22 4.60
CA LEU A 18 10.24 -5.54 3.96
C LEU A 18 11.50 -6.28 4.40
N GLY A 19 12.52 -5.57 4.87
CA GLY A 19 13.74 -6.14 5.46
C GLY A 19 13.45 -6.83 6.79
N SER A 20 12.51 -6.31 7.57
CA SER A 20 12.12 -6.86 8.88
C SER A 20 11.17 -8.07 8.76
N ARG A 21 11.31 -9.04 9.67
CA ARG A 21 10.40 -10.21 9.74
C ARG A 21 9.00 -9.79 10.15
N GLU A 22 8.92 -8.85 11.10
CA GLU A 22 7.70 -8.33 11.67
C GLU A 22 6.93 -7.50 10.64
N GLY A 23 7.62 -6.67 9.86
CA GLY A 23 7.03 -5.91 8.75
C GLY A 23 6.49 -6.83 7.65
N ARG A 24 7.25 -7.85 7.24
CA ARG A 24 6.74 -8.88 6.29
C ARG A 24 5.53 -9.62 6.84
N ARG A 25 5.53 -9.99 8.12
CA ARG A 25 4.37 -10.65 8.77
C ARG A 25 3.16 -9.72 8.79
N HIS A 26 3.35 -8.45 9.16
CA HIS A 26 2.30 -7.45 9.16
C HIS A 26 1.68 -7.31 7.77
N LEU A 27 2.47 -7.03 6.74
CA LEU A 27 1.98 -6.93 5.37
C LEU A 27 1.30 -8.23 4.91
N GLY A 28 1.83 -9.39 5.32
CA GLY A 28 1.26 -10.70 5.02
C GLY A 28 -0.17 -10.89 5.56
N ASN A 29 -0.48 -10.32 6.72
CA ASN A 29 -1.84 -10.33 7.27
C ASN A 29 -2.84 -9.54 6.41
N TYR A 30 -2.35 -8.68 5.50
CA TYR A 30 -3.16 -7.84 4.62
C TYR A 30 -2.96 -8.21 3.14
N GLY A 31 -2.57 -9.46 2.86
CA GLY A 31 -2.56 -10.04 1.51
C GLY A 31 -1.22 -9.93 0.77
N TRP A 32 -0.20 -9.30 1.35
CA TRP A 32 1.14 -9.31 0.74
C TRP A 32 1.75 -10.71 0.75
N THR A 33 2.41 -11.07 -0.34
CA THR A 33 3.17 -12.31 -0.47
C THR A 33 4.55 -12.03 -1.02
N GLN A 34 5.52 -12.91 -0.72
CA GLN A 34 6.87 -12.76 -1.24
C GLN A 34 6.86 -12.77 -2.77
N GLY A 35 7.50 -11.76 -3.38
CA GLY A 35 7.49 -11.57 -4.83
C GLY A 35 6.32 -10.74 -5.35
N MET A 36 5.40 -10.29 -4.49
CA MET A 36 4.40 -9.29 -4.83
C MET A 36 5.09 -7.95 -5.16
N PRO A 37 4.79 -7.32 -6.31
CA PRO A 37 5.36 -6.03 -6.68
C PRO A 37 4.98 -4.93 -5.70
N VAL A 38 5.88 -3.95 -5.55
CA VAL A 38 5.60 -2.71 -4.84
C VAL A 38 5.78 -1.53 -5.79
N VAL A 39 4.70 -0.80 -6.04
CA VAL A 39 4.71 0.45 -6.80
C VAL A 39 4.80 1.60 -5.81
N MET A 40 5.81 2.46 -5.97
CA MET A 40 6.01 3.62 -5.10
C MET A 40 5.54 4.87 -5.83
N THR A 41 4.80 5.72 -5.12
CA THR A 41 4.17 6.92 -5.67
C THR A 41 4.31 8.10 -4.71
N GLN A 42 4.17 9.32 -5.24
CA GLN A 42 3.92 10.52 -4.45
C GLN A 42 2.41 10.73 -4.27
N PRO A 43 1.95 11.36 -3.17
CA PRO A 43 0.52 11.53 -2.89
C PRO A 43 -0.27 12.28 -3.98
N LEU A 44 0.39 13.21 -4.69
CA LEU A 44 -0.24 14.05 -5.72
C LEU A 44 -0.13 13.49 -7.14
N GLU A 45 0.45 12.29 -7.31
CA GLU A 45 0.46 11.61 -8.61
C GLU A 45 -0.96 11.29 -9.06
N PRO A 46 -1.29 11.49 -10.34
CA PRO A 46 -2.59 11.09 -10.89
C PRO A 46 -2.84 9.59 -10.71
N LEU A 47 -4.04 9.23 -10.23
CA LEU A 47 -4.43 7.83 -10.01
C LEU A 47 -4.29 7.01 -11.30
N ASP A 48 -4.69 7.57 -12.44
CA ASP A 48 -4.56 6.94 -13.75
C ASP A 48 -3.10 6.61 -14.11
N ASP A 49 -2.12 7.42 -13.70
CA ASP A 49 -0.71 7.17 -14.03
C ASP A 49 -0.14 6.05 -13.16
N VAL A 50 -0.43 6.08 -11.85
CA VAL A 50 -0.03 5.04 -10.90
C VAL A 50 -0.64 3.69 -11.27
N MET A 51 -1.94 3.66 -11.60
CA MET A 51 -2.60 2.42 -12.02
C MET A 51 -2.09 1.92 -13.37
N GLY A 52 -1.50 2.78 -14.19
CA GLY A 52 -0.88 2.42 -15.46
C GLY A 52 0.35 1.55 -15.22
N LEU A 53 1.14 1.92 -14.19
CA LEU A 53 2.27 1.14 -13.71
C LEU A 53 1.81 -0.18 -13.07
N VAL A 54 0.77 -0.14 -12.22
CA VAL A 54 0.20 -1.34 -11.60
C VAL A 54 -0.25 -2.36 -12.66
N SER A 55 -0.85 -1.88 -13.75
CA SER A 55 -1.36 -2.73 -14.84
C SER A 55 -0.29 -3.58 -15.53
N VAL A 56 0.99 -3.18 -15.48
CA VAL A 56 2.11 -3.93 -16.07
C VAL A 56 2.31 -5.28 -15.37
N HIS A 57 1.98 -5.37 -14.09
CA HIS A 57 2.32 -6.53 -13.27
C HIS A 57 1.37 -7.73 -13.42
N ARG A 58 0.13 -7.51 -13.88
CA ARG A 58 -0.92 -8.54 -14.09
C ARG A 58 -1.05 -9.52 -12.92
N ARG A 59 -1.02 -8.97 -11.71
CA ARG A 59 -1.16 -9.66 -10.42
C ARG A 59 -1.48 -8.60 -9.35
N PRO A 60 -1.88 -8.98 -8.13
CA PRO A 60 -2.04 -8.02 -7.04
C PRO A 60 -0.73 -7.30 -6.71
N VAL A 61 -0.82 -6.04 -6.32
CA VAL A 61 0.32 -5.14 -6.09
C VAL A 61 0.13 -4.38 -4.79
N LEU A 62 1.22 -4.14 -4.07
CA LEU A 62 1.23 -3.11 -3.04
C LEU A 62 1.57 -1.76 -3.67
N VAL A 63 0.73 -0.76 -3.44
CA VAL A 63 1.06 0.64 -3.75
C VAL A 63 1.49 1.30 -2.45
N ALA A 64 2.64 1.96 -2.46
CA ALA A 64 3.26 2.57 -1.29
C ALA A 64 3.47 4.07 -1.49
N MET A 65 3.11 4.87 -0.49
CA MET A 65 3.43 6.29 -0.46
C MET A 65 3.82 6.74 0.95
N VAL A 66 4.57 7.83 1.04
CA VAL A 66 4.76 8.55 2.30
C VAL A 66 3.81 9.74 2.30
N GLU A 67 2.92 9.81 3.28
CA GLU A 67 2.03 10.96 3.45
C GLU A 67 2.85 12.19 3.85
N THR A 68 2.67 13.29 3.14
CA THR A 68 3.41 14.54 3.33
C THR A 68 3.13 15.20 4.68
N GLN A 69 1.91 15.07 5.20
CA GLN A 69 1.52 15.75 6.45
C GLN A 69 1.95 14.99 7.70
N THR A 70 1.80 13.67 7.68
CA THR A 70 2.08 12.81 8.84
C THR A 70 3.45 12.16 8.78
N ASP A 71 4.14 12.23 7.64
CA ASP A 71 5.37 11.50 7.36
C ASP A 71 5.19 10.00 7.66
N GLU A 72 4.03 9.44 7.31
CA GLU A 72 3.68 8.04 7.55
C GLU A 72 3.81 7.22 6.27
N LEU A 73 4.42 6.03 6.35
CA LEU A 73 4.44 5.08 5.24
C LEU A 73 3.09 4.35 5.18
N LYS A 74 2.34 4.60 4.10
CA LYS A 74 1.04 4.00 3.84
C LYS A 74 1.13 2.97 2.72
N PHE A 75 0.29 1.94 2.80
CA PHE A 75 0.12 0.97 1.72
C PHE A 75 -1.35 0.74 1.35
N LEU A 76 -1.59 0.55 0.05
CA LEU A 76 -2.77 -0.11 -0.47
C LEU A 76 -2.38 -1.48 -1.04
N HIS A 77 -3.13 -2.51 -0.70
CA HIS A 77 -3.17 -3.72 -1.50
C HIS A 77 -4.20 -3.53 -2.63
N ILE A 78 -3.73 -3.59 -3.87
CA ILE A 78 -4.57 -3.46 -5.06
C ILE A 78 -4.77 -4.85 -5.67
N SER A 79 -6.03 -5.28 -5.82
CA SER A 79 -6.37 -6.52 -6.52
C SER A 79 -6.17 -6.38 -8.04
N GLU A 80 -6.19 -7.49 -8.75
CA GLU A 80 -6.38 -7.44 -10.20
C GLU A 80 -7.79 -6.93 -10.53
N PRO A 81 -7.96 -6.18 -11.64
CA PRO A 81 -9.28 -5.89 -12.19
C PRO A 81 -10.01 -7.19 -12.52
N SER A 82 -11.26 -7.33 -12.07
CA SER A 82 -11.93 -8.64 -12.11
C SER A 82 -13.39 -8.56 -12.58
N PRO A 83 -13.81 -9.43 -13.51
CA PRO A 83 -15.19 -9.46 -14.02
C PRO A 83 -16.23 -9.90 -12.98
N VAL A 84 -15.79 -10.48 -11.86
CA VAL A 84 -16.72 -10.89 -10.78
C VAL A 84 -17.10 -9.73 -9.86
N LEU A 85 -16.41 -8.59 -9.96
CA LEU A 85 -16.74 -7.39 -9.22
C LEU A 85 -17.79 -6.57 -9.96
N GLU A 86 -18.64 -5.86 -9.22
CA GLU A 86 -19.51 -4.84 -9.81
C GLU A 86 -18.66 -3.81 -10.55
N VAL A 87 -19.01 -3.50 -11.80
CA VAL A 87 -18.29 -2.52 -12.62
C VAL A 87 -18.71 -1.11 -12.23
N VAL A 88 -17.89 -0.43 -11.44
CA VAL A 88 -18.17 0.94 -11.00
C VAL A 88 -17.82 1.95 -12.09
N ARG A 89 -18.31 3.19 -11.93
CA ARG A 89 -17.89 4.29 -12.80
C ARG A 89 -16.38 4.54 -12.64
N PRO A 90 -15.68 4.92 -13.72
CA PRO A 90 -14.28 5.29 -13.59
C PRO A 90 -14.13 6.47 -12.62
N SER A 91 -13.04 6.48 -11.85
CA SER A 91 -12.66 7.62 -11.02
C SER A 91 -12.63 8.91 -11.83
N ALA A 92 -12.96 10.02 -11.19
CA ALA A 92 -13.02 11.31 -11.87
C ALA A 92 -11.66 11.68 -12.51
N PRO A 93 -11.66 12.42 -13.63
CA PRO A 93 -10.42 12.92 -14.20
C PRO A 93 -9.62 13.70 -13.16
N ARG A 94 -8.30 13.51 -13.14
CA ARG A 94 -7.34 14.17 -12.23
C ARG A 94 -7.44 13.75 -10.76
N THR A 95 -8.25 12.75 -10.39
CA THR A 95 -8.17 12.10 -9.07
C THR A 95 -6.73 11.73 -8.75
N LYS A 96 -6.31 11.99 -7.51
CA LYS A 96 -4.96 11.69 -7.03
C LYS A 96 -4.95 10.34 -6.34
N ILE A 97 -3.79 9.69 -6.32
CA ILE A 97 -3.65 8.42 -5.60
C ILE A 97 -3.96 8.58 -4.10
N LYS A 98 -3.62 9.72 -3.48
CA LYS A 98 -3.96 9.97 -2.07
C LYS A 98 -5.46 9.88 -1.79
N ASP A 99 -6.29 10.28 -2.76
CA ASP A 99 -7.75 10.28 -2.56
C ASP A 99 -8.27 8.83 -2.45
N LEU A 100 -7.65 7.89 -3.18
CA LEU A 100 -7.93 6.45 -3.06
C LEU A 100 -7.44 5.88 -1.72
N PHE A 101 -6.28 6.35 -1.23
CA PHE A 101 -5.82 6.00 0.12
C PHE A 101 -6.79 6.47 1.19
N ASP A 102 -7.19 7.75 1.14
CA ASP A 102 -8.12 8.36 2.09
C ASP A 102 -9.46 7.60 2.10
N GLU A 103 -9.99 7.26 0.92
CA GLU A 103 -11.24 6.51 0.78
C GLU A 103 -11.13 5.07 1.31
N ALA A 104 -10.04 4.37 0.99
CA ALA A 104 -9.81 3.01 1.48
C ALA A 104 -9.57 2.97 2.99
N GLU A 105 -8.89 3.97 3.57
CA GLU A 105 -8.67 4.06 5.02
C GLU A 105 -9.98 4.32 5.77
N GLN A 106 -10.86 5.16 5.22
CA GLN A 106 -12.17 5.44 5.82
C GLN A 106 -13.10 4.23 5.79
N ASN A 107 -13.04 3.42 4.73
CA ASN A 107 -13.96 2.31 4.48
C ASN A 107 -13.36 0.92 4.75
N GLY A 108 -12.08 0.83 5.07
CA GLY A 108 -11.28 -0.40 5.10
C GLY A 108 -10.89 -0.91 3.70
N MET A 109 -11.88 -1.00 2.79
CA MET A 109 -11.67 -1.29 1.37
C MET A 109 -12.60 -0.45 0.51
N THR A 110 -12.17 -0.16 -0.73
CA THR A 110 -13.03 0.47 -1.74
C THR A 110 -12.87 -0.21 -3.09
N SER A 111 -13.98 -0.34 -3.82
CA SER A 111 -13.98 -0.78 -5.21
C SER A 111 -13.84 0.46 -6.10
N PHE A 112 -12.88 0.42 -7.02
CA PHE A 112 -12.60 1.54 -7.91
C PHE A 112 -12.28 1.05 -9.32
N ARG A 113 -12.30 1.97 -10.28
CA ARG A 113 -11.92 1.68 -11.66
C ARG A 113 -11.25 2.90 -12.28
N VAL A 114 -10.19 2.70 -13.04
CA VAL A 114 -9.58 3.76 -13.86
C VAL A 114 -10.06 3.65 -15.31
N LYS A 115 -9.95 4.75 -16.07
CA LYS A 115 -10.62 4.90 -17.38
C LYS A 115 -10.28 3.82 -18.41
N TYR A 116 -9.09 3.24 -18.33
CA TYR A 116 -8.60 2.22 -19.28
C TYR A 116 -8.77 0.79 -18.78
N TRP A 117 -9.41 0.58 -17.61
CA TRP A 117 -9.80 -0.75 -17.14
C TRP A 117 -11.23 -1.08 -17.52
N GLN A 118 -11.41 -2.30 -18.02
CA GLN A 118 -12.74 -2.84 -18.34
C GLN A 118 -13.53 -3.18 -17.07
N TYR A 119 -12.85 -3.67 -16.03
CA TYR A 119 -13.46 -4.13 -14.78
C TYR A 119 -12.94 -3.33 -13.58
N SER A 120 -13.66 -3.38 -12.47
CA SER A 120 -13.24 -2.78 -11.21
C SER A 120 -12.12 -3.59 -10.56
N ALA A 121 -11.34 -2.94 -9.71
CA ALA A 121 -10.42 -3.56 -8.76
C ALA A 121 -10.78 -3.13 -7.33
N VAL A 122 -10.25 -3.82 -6.34
CA VAL A 122 -10.38 -3.46 -4.93
C VAL A 122 -9.07 -2.87 -4.43
N ALA A 123 -9.16 -1.72 -3.79
CA ALA A 123 -8.10 -1.15 -2.96
C ALA A 123 -8.41 -1.44 -1.50
N HIS A 124 -7.48 -2.08 -0.81
CA HIS A 124 -7.58 -2.37 0.61
C HIS A 124 -6.47 -1.64 1.36
N ALA A 125 -6.86 -0.78 2.31
CA ALA A 125 -5.91 -0.07 3.13
C ALA A 125 -5.19 -1.06 4.06
N VAL A 126 -3.85 -1.02 4.02
CA VAL A 126 -3.03 -1.75 4.98
C VAL A 126 -2.81 -0.80 6.16
N PRO A 127 -3.25 -1.15 7.37
CA PRO A 127 -2.99 -0.34 8.55
C PRO A 127 -1.52 -0.05 8.73
N ALA A 128 -1.19 1.15 9.21
CA ALA A 128 0.18 1.55 9.42
C ALA A 128 0.94 0.58 10.32
N PHE A 129 2.18 0.31 9.95
CA PHE A 129 3.05 -0.54 10.75
C PHE A 129 3.70 0.30 11.85
N ASN A 130 3.24 0.10 13.09
CA ASN A 130 3.85 0.70 14.27
C ASN A 130 4.60 -0.38 15.06
N THR A 131 5.92 -0.25 15.13
CA THR A 131 6.81 -1.15 15.88
C THR A 131 6.57 -1.11 17.39
N GLU A 132 6.15 0.03 17.95
CA GLU A 132 5.90 0.19 19.39
C GLU A 132 4.63 -0.55 19.85
N LEU A 133 3.59 -0.55 19.00
CA LEU A 133 2.36 -1.32 19.24
C LEU A 133 2.61 -2.84 19.24
N LEU A 134 3.62 -3.30 18.49
CA LEU A 134 4.04 -4.70 18.50
C LEU A 134 4.87 -5.03 19.74
N ALA A 135 5.79 -4.15 20.16
CA ALA A 135 6.57 -4.31 21.39
C ALA A 135 5.66 -4.43 22.63
N GLY A 136 4.59 -3.63 22.71
CA GLY A 136 3.58 -3.73 23.77
C GLY A 136 2.80 -5.05 23.78
N LYS A 137 2.48 -5.60 22.60
CA LYS A 137 1.80 -6.90 22.48
C LYS A 137 2.70 -8.08 22.89
N TYR A 138 4.01 -8.01 22.65
CA TYR A 138 4.96 -9.01 23.13
C TYR A 138 5.25 -8.89 24.63
N ALA A 139 5.32 -7.67 25.18
CA ALA A 139 5.45 -7.46 26.63
C ALA A 139 4.23 -7.98 27.41
N ALA A 140 3.03 -7.83 26.85
CA ALA A 140 1.79 -8.36 27.43
C ALA A 140 1.64 -9.89 27.31
N GLN A 141 2.40 -10.55 26.42
CA GLN A 141 2.36 -12.00 26.21
C GLN A 141 3.40 -12.77 27.05
N HIS A 142 4.31 -12.08 27.74
CA HIS A 142 5.24 -12.68 28.69
C HIS A 142 5.24 -11.93 30.04
N PRO A 143 4.20 -12.07 30.87
CA PRO A 143 4.30 -11.67 32.27
C PRO A 143 5.18 -12.69 33.00
N GLY A 144 6.47 -12.38 33.12
CA GLY A 144 7.35 -12.98 34.11
C GLY A 144 8.08 -14.27 33.71
N SER A 145 9.39 -14.18 33.68
CA SER A 145 10.27 -15.22 34.24
C SER A 145 11.53 -14.52 34.74
N SER A 146 11.35 -13.77 35.82
CA SER A 146 12.45 -13.47 36.75
C SER A 146 12.25 -14.39 37.94
N SER A 147 13.11 -15.38 38.06
CA SER A 147 13.44 -16.08 39.31
C SER A 147 14.91 -16.43 39.25
#